data_AF-A0A8S1H0V5-F1
#
_entry.id   AF-A0A8S1H0V5-F1
#
_cell.length_a   1.000
_cell.length_b   1.000
_cell.length_c   1.000
_cell.angle_alpha   90.00
_cell.angle_beta   90.00
_cell.angle_gamma   90.00
#
_symmetry.space_group_name_H-M   'P 1'
#
loop_
_entity.id
_entity.type
_entity.pdbx_description
1 polymer ?
#
loop_
_entity_poly.entity_id
_entity_poly.type
_entity_poly.pdbx_seq_one_letter_code
_entity_poly.pdbx_strand_id
1 'polypeptide(L)'
;MLIILLTVLIGGLIILAVTGWTLGLRQLYVDSLIRIFEWGSTLSGTDEEEEDGEEEEEPKEDEHLKKRKPRRSSSSSDLGIIAREKSEVIDAKLHSTEEPTSKKTTVSVVVDDTLDFITAGIEAVIDDQVTSRFSAAQLPSWNLLSRTKLSFHYVNWQLALLWVAGFLFRYLILMPARVALFAIAIFLMCSTTTIIGYIPNKPIRKYLNRRAMLMSMRIFSRAFSSVIRFHDKENRANKGGICVANHTSPIDVMVLSCDNCYAMIGQRQGGFLGFLQTALSRAEHHIWFERSESGDRKKVVERMREHVNDETKLPIIIFPEGTCINNTSVMMFKKGSFERHIDMFSNRDYN
;
A
#
# COMPACT_ATOMS: atom_id res chain seq x y z
N MET A 1 -9.09 -34.15 22.64
CA MET A 1 -8.14 -33.10 23.07
C MET A 1 -7.91 -32.04 21.99
N LEU A 2 -7.51 -32.40 20.77
CA LEU A 2 -7.24 -31.45 19.68
C LEU A 2 -8.43 -30.55 19.31
N ILE A 3 -9.64 -31.12 19.21
CA ILE A 3 -10.86 -30.34 18.90
C ILE A 3 -11.15 -29.32 20.00
N ILE A 4 -11.00 -29.71 21.27
CA ILE A 4 -11.20 -28.81 22.43
C ILE A 4 -10.18 -27.67 22.41
N LEU A 5 -8.92 -27.97 22.09
CA LEU A 5 -7.89 -26.95 21.95
C LEU A 5 -8.23 -25.98 20.81
N LEU A 6 -8.65 -26.50 19.66
CA LEU A 6 -9.01 -25.69 18.50
C LEU A 6 -10.23 -24.80 18.79
N THR A 7 -11.26 -25.31 19.46
CA THR A 7 -12.44 -24.52 19.83
C THR A 7 -12.09 -23.43 20.84
N VAL A 8 -11.24 -23.72 21.83
CA VAL A 8 -10.73 -22.70 22.77
C VAL A 8 -9.93 -21.62 22.04
N LEU A 9 -9.06 -22.00 21.10
CA LEU A 9 -8.28 -21.05 20.30
C LEU A 9 -9.17 -20.16 19.42
N ILE A 10 -10.15 -20.75 18.72
CA ILE A 10 -11.10 -20.00 17.90
C ILE A 10 -11.98 -19.10 18.78
N GLY A 11 -12.45 -19.59 19.93
CA GLY A 11 -13.22 -18.81 20.89
C GLY A 11 -12.42 -17.61 21.41
N GLY A 12 -11.16 -17.81 21.79
CA GLY A 12 -10.25 -16.75 22.20
C GLY A 12 -10.00 -15.73 21.08
N LEU A 13 -9.79 -16.19 19.85
CA LEU A 13 -9.64 -15.34 18.66
C LEU A 13 -10.86 -14.44 18.45
N ILE A 14 -12.06 -15.02 18.54
CA ILE A 14 -13.34 -14.32 18.41
C ILE A 14 -13.50 -13.29 19.53
N ILE A 15 -13.28 -13.67 20.78
CA ILE A 15 -13.39 -12.77 21.94
C ILE A 15 -12.46 -11.56 21.75
N LEU A 16 -11.18 -11.79 21.45
CA LEU A 16 -10.22 -10.73 21.17
C LEU A 16 -10.62 -9.88 19.96
N ALA A 17 -11.25 -10.46 18.94
CA ALA A 17 -11.73 -9.70 17.78
C ALA A 17 -12.93 -8.81 18.12
N VAL A 18 -13.90 -9.33 18.88
CA VAL A 18 -15.10 -8.59 19.28
C VAL A 18 -14.75 -7.45 20.23
N THR A 19 -13.91 -7.70 21.25
CA THR A 19 -13.49 -6.66 22.20
C THR A 19 -12.52 -5.66 21.59
N GLY A 20 -11.81 -6.04 20.53
CA GLY A 20 -10.76 -5.23 19.92
C GLY A 20 -9.47 -5.22 20.74
N TRP A 21 -9.35 -6.08 21.75
CA TRP A 21 -8.13 -6.23 22.52
C TRP A 21 -7.03 -6.93 21.73
N THR A 22 -5.78 -6.55 22.01
CA THR A 22 -4.58 -7.13 21.42
C THR A 22 -3.67 -7.67 22.52
N LEU A 23 -3.14 -8.88 22.33
CA LEU A 23 -2.20 -9.50 23.27
C LEU A 23 -0.77 -8.92 23.21
N GLY A 24 -0.51 -7.90 22.38
CA GLY A 24 0.82 -7.30 22.21
C GLY A 24 1.84 -8.16 21.43
N LEU A 25 1.56 -9.44 21.20
CA LEU A 25 2.46 -10.38 20.50
C LEU A 25 2.92 -9.87 19.12
N ARG A 26 2.05 -9.15 18.40
CA ARG A 26 2.36 -8.61 17.07
C ARG A 26 3.30 -7.42 17.17
N GLN A 27 3.07 -6.53 18.13
CA GLN A 27 3.96 -5.40 18.41
C GLN A 27 5.34 -5.93 18.79
N LEU A 28 5.40 -6.89 19.72
CA LEU A 28 6.66 -7.53 20.10
C LEU A 28 7.39 -8.18 18.91
N TYR A 29 6.65 -8.86 18.03
CA TYR A 29 7.22 -9.44 16.80
C TYR A 29 7.79 -8.36 15.87
N VAL A 30 7.07 -7.26 15.64
CA VAL A 30 7.53 -6.14 14.81
C VAL A 30 8.74 -5.45 15.44
N ASP A 31 8.70 -5.17 16.74
CA ASP A 31 9.81 -4.55 17.47
C ASP A 31 11.07 -5.43 17.44
N SER A 32 10.90 -6.76 17.54
CA SER A 32 12.00 -7.71 17.39
C SER A 32 12.58 -7.71 15.98
N LEU A 33 11.73 -7.65 14.94
CA LEU A 33 12.18 -7.55 13.55
C LEU A 33 12.92 -6.23 13.28
N ILE A 34 12.44 -5.12 13.82
CA ILE A 34 13.09 -3.80 13.66
C ILE A 34 14.51 -3.88 14.23
N ARG A 35 14.71 -4.41 15.44
CA ARG A 35 16.04 -4.60 16.03
C ARG A 35 16.95 -5.47 15.18
N ILE A 36 16.41 -6.54 14.59
CA ILE A 36 17.16 -7.43 13.68
C ILE A 36 17.57 -6.67 12.40
N PHE A 37 16.69 -5.83 11.85
CA PHE A 37 16.99 -5.07 10.63
C PHE A 37 17.97 -3.92 10.90
N GLU A 38 17.87 -3.24 12.05
CA GLU A 38 18.85 -2.26 12.49
C GLU A 38 20.24 -2.89 12.60
N TRP A 39 20.35 -4.05 13.26
CA TRP A 39 21.59 -4.81 13.31
C TRP A 39 22.07 -5.19 11.89
N GLY A 40 21.20 -5.73 11.04
CA GLY A 40 21.58 -6.11 9.67
C GLY A 40 22.04 -4.93 8.80
N SER A 41 21.50 -3.73 9.06
CA SER A 41 21.93 -2.49 8.38
C SER A 41 23.34 -2.05 8.79
N THR A 42 23.77 -2.33 10.03
CA THR A 42 25.15 -2.04 10.47
C THR A 42 26.18 -2.95 9.78
N LEU A 43 25.81 -4.20 9.49
CA LEU A 43 26.69 -5.13 8.77
C LEU A 43 26.83 -4.74 7.30
N SER A 44 25.72 -4.42 6.64
CA SER A 44 25.73 -4.05 5.21
C SER A 44 26.38 -2.70 4.92
N GLY A 45 26.25 -1.71 5.81
CA GLY A 45 26.91 -0.41 5.64
C GLY A 45 28.43 -0.43 5.87
N THR A 46 28.97 -1.47 6.50
CA THR A 46 30.43 -1.63 6.65
C THR A 46 31.06 -2.10 5.34
N ASP A 47 30.36 -2.96 4.59
CA ASP A 47 30.82 -3.47 3.30
C ASP A 47 30.76 -2.38 2.19
N GLU A 48 29.80 -1.44 2.24
CA GLU A 48 29.72 -0.29 1.31
C GLU A 48 30.83 0.75 1.55
N GLU A 49 31.24 0.99 2.81
CA GLU A 49 32.33 1.93 3.14
C GLU A 49 33.74 1.37 2.81
N GLU A 50 33.89 0.04 2.69
CA GLU A 50 35.15 -0.61 2.32
C GLU A 50 35.42 -0.54 0.80
N GLU A 51 34.40 -0.65 -0.06
CA GLU A 51 34.57 -0.53 -1.53
C GLU A 51 34.74 0.93 -2.01
N ASP A 52 34.03 1.90 -1.42
CA ASP A 52 34.24 3.33 -1.71
C ASP A 52 35.68 3.79 -1.34
N GLY A 53 36.32 3.08 -0.41
CA GLY A 53 37.71 3.32 0.00
C GLY A 53 38.77 2.74 -0.93
N GLU A 54 38.41 1.84 -1.84
CA GLU A 54 39.32 1.22 -2.80
C GLU A 54 39.37 1.97 -4.15
N GLU A 55 38.38 2.80 -4.48
CA GLU A 55 38.36 3.61 -5.72
C GLU A 55 38.99 5.02 -5.58
N GLU A 56 39.27 5.50 -4.35
CA GLU A 56 39.90 6.81 -4.10
C GLU A 56 41.27 6.69 -3.40
N GLU A 57 42.25 6.02 -4.02
CA GLU A 57 43.67 6.23 -3.66
C GLU A 57 44.23 7.50 -4.33
N GLU A 58 43.93 8.68 -3.79
CA GLU A 58 44.80 9.85 -3.93
C GLU A 58 45.62 10.07 -2.63
N PRO A 59 46.87 10.58 -2.72
CA PRO A 59 47.82 10.52 -1.61
C PRO A 59 47.43 11.46 -0.47
N LYS A 60 47.43 10.93 0.75
CA LYS A 60 47.07 11.65 1.99
C LYS A 60 48.24 12.51 2.50
N GLU A 61 47.98 13.79 2.74
CA GLU A 61 48.67 14.59 3.76
C GLU A 61 47.67 14.96 4.89
N ASP A 62 48.04 14.50 6.08
CA ASP A 62 47.78 14.93 7.46
C ASP A 62 46.37 15.34 7.98
N GLU A 63 45.88 14.42 8.81
CA GLU A 63 45.31 14.52 10.17
C GLU A 63 44.30 15.61 10.60
N HIS A 64 43.24 15.07 11.23
CA HIS A 64 42.38 15.65 12.26
C HIS A 64 41.26 16.61 11.82
N LEU A 65 40.10 16.03 11.49
CA LEU A 65 38.80 16.29 12.16
C LEU A 65 37.69 15.41 11.52
N LYS A 66 37.31 14.31 12.21
CA LYS A 66 36.13 13.50 11.84
C LYS A 66 34.84 14.31 12.07
N LYS A 67 34.46 15.16 11.11
CA LYS A 67 33.09 15.68 11.00
C LYS A 67 32.25 14.63 10.28
N ARG A 68 31.33 13.99 11.00
CA ARG A 68 30.24 13.20 10.42
C ARG A 68 29.54 14.04 9.35
N LYS A 69 29.67 13.67 8.07
CA LYS A 69 28.89 14.29 6.99
C LYS A 69 27.40 14.07 7.30
N PRO A 70 26.56 15.13 7.36
CA PRO A 70 25.13 14.92 7.46
C PRO A 70 24.65 14.22 6.19
N ARG A 71 23.87 13.14 6.35
CA ARG A 71 23.16 12.48 5.25
C ARG A 71 22.34 13.55 4.53
N ARG A 72 22.73 13.89 3.30
CA ARG A 72 21.93 14.74 2.41
C ARG A 72 20.61 14.02 2.19
N SER A 73 19.52 14.62 2.65
CA SER A 73 18.19 14.30 2.11
C SER A 73 18.20 14.78 0.66
N SER A 74 18.43 13.88 -0.29
CA SER A 74 18.13 14.19 -1.69
C SER A 74 16.64 14.45 -1.79
N SER A 75 16.28 15.59 -2.39
CA SER A 75 14.91 15.87 -2.78
C SER A 75 14.46 14.77 -3.74
N SER A 76 13.19 14.38 -3.66
CA SER A 76 12.55 13.35 -4.49
C SER A 76 12.52 13.66 -6.00
N SER A 77 13.16 14.75 -6.44
CA SER A 77 13.31 15.17 -7.83
C SER A 77 14.47 14.49 -8.56
N ASP A 78 15.45 13.96 -7.83
CA ASP A 78 16.76 13.56 -8.42
C ASP A 78 16.93 12.04 -8.58
N LEU A 79 15.90 11.25 -8.29
CA LEU A 79 15.90 9.81 -8.51
C LEU A 79 15.20 9.48 -9.83
N GLY A 80 15.81 9.91 -10.94
CA GLY A 80 15.43 9.38 -12.25
C GLY A 80 15.61 7.86 -12.25
N ILE A 81 14.65 7.11 -12.80
CA ILE A 81 14.73 5.64 -12.89
C ILE A 81 15.90 5.21 -13.79
N ILE A 82 16.32 6.09 -14.69
CA ILE A 82 17.43 5.93 -15.64
C ILE A 82 18.23 7.24 -15.75
N ALA A 83 19.51 7.15 -16.14
CA ALA A 83 20.30 8.33 -16.50
C ALA A 83 19.76 8.92 -17.82
N ARG A 84 19.41 10.20 -17.83
CA ARG A 84 18.77 10.90 -18.96
C ARG A 84 19.77 11.46 -19.98
N GLU A 85 20.75 10.64 -20.34
CA GLU A 85 21.90 11.07 -21.13
C GLU A 85 21.47 11.63 -22.50
N LYS A 86 20.48 11.01 -23.17
CA LYS A 86 20.03 11.48 -24.49
C LYS A 86 19.08 12.67 -24.41
N SER A 87 18.23 12.73 -23.38
CA SER A 87 17.41 13.92 -23.12
C SER A 87 18.27 15.16 -22.87
N GLU A 88 19.35 15.04 -22.08
CA GLU A 88 20.29 16.14 -21.80
C GLU A 88 21.10 16.55 -23.03
N VAL A 89 21.52 15.58 -23.85
CA VAL A 89 22.20 15.86 -25.14
C VAL A 89 21.30 16.61 -26.11
N ILE A 90 19.99 16.29 -26.17
CA ILE A 90 19.04 17.02 -27.01
C ILE A 90 18.80 18.42 -26.47
N ASP A 91 18.63 18.58 -25.16
CA ASP A 91 18.43 19.89 -24.54
C ASP A 91 19.65 20.79 -24.77
N ALA A 92 20.86 20.25 -24.63
CA ALA A 92 22.11 20.92 -24.98
C ALA A 92 22.19 21.26 -26.47
N LYS A 93 21.82 20.34 -27.38
CA LYS A 93 21.79 20.61 -28.83
C LYS A 93 20.81 21.74 -29.19
N LEU A 94 19.63 21.78 -28.57
CA LEU A 94 18.58 22.78 -28.83
C LEU A 94 18.94 24.16 -28.27
N HIS A 95 19.67 24.22 -27.16
CA HIS A 95 20.09 25.46 -26.51
C HIS A 95 21.48 25.95 -26.92
N SER A 96 22.30 25.09 -27.53
CA SER A 96 23.59 25.48 -28.11
C SER A 96 23.39 26.41 -29.30
N THR A 97 24.07 27.56 -29.29
CA THR A 97 24.12 28.51 -30.41
C THR A 97 25.40 28.33 -31.25
N GLU A 98 26.17 27.29 -30.97
CA GLU A 98 27.48 27.04 -31.57
C GLU A 98 27.35 26.29 -32.90
N GLU A 99 28.14 26.68 -33.90
CA GLU A 99 28.22 25.94 -35.15
C GLU A 99 28.86 24.55 -34.92
N PRO A 100 28.31 23.48 -35.53
CA PRO A 100 28.82 22.13 -35.32
C PRO A 100 30.29 22.02 -35.76
N THR A 101 31.14 21.51 -34.88
CA THR A 101 32.60 21.40 -35.05
C THR A 101 33.05 20.43 -36.15
N SER A 102 32.13 19.66 -36.75
CA SER A 102 32.43 18.66 -37.77
C SER A 102 31.37 18.61 -38.88
N LYS A 103 31.82 18.50 -40.14
CA LYS A 103 30.96 18.31 -41.33
C LYS A 103 30.33 16.91 -41.32
N LYS A 104 29.22 16.76 -40.61
CA LYS A 104 28.39 15.55 -40.67
C LYS A 104 27.60 15.51 -41.99
N THR A 105 27.45 14.33 -42.58
CA THR A 105 26.57 14.16 -43.77
C THR A 105 25.11 14.39 -43.39
N THR A 106 24.29 14.92 -44.29
CA THR A 106 22.86 15.14 -44.03
C THR A 106 22.14 13.86 -43.57
N VAL A 107 22.53 12.71 -44.13
CA VAL A 107 21.94 11.41 -43.75
C VAL A 107 22.33 11.01 -42.33
N SER A 108 23.61 11.16 -41.93
CA SER A 108 24.04 10.83 -40.57
C SER A 108 23.38 11.74 -39.53
N VAL A 109 23.22 13.03 -39.82
CA VAL A 109 22.52 13.97 -38.92
C VAL A 109 21.06 13.55 -38.73
N VAL A 110 20.34 13.27 -39.82
CA VAL A 110 18.93 12.88 -39.74
C VAL A 110 18.75 11.57 -38.99
N VAL A 111 19.61 10.56 -39.22
CA VAL A 111 19.50 9.27 -38.54
C VAL A 111 19.88 9.39 -37.06
N ASP A 112 21.00 10.03 -36.74
CA ASP A 112 21.48 10.19 -35.35
C ASP A 112 20.48 11.00 -34.52
N ASP A 113 19.99 12.14 -35.05
CA ASP A 113 19.04 12.97 -34.33
C ASP A 113 17.68 12.25 -34.18
N THR A 114 17.22 11.52 -35.19
CA THR A 114 15.97 10.73 -35.08
C THR A 114 16.10 9.65 -33.99
N LEU A 115 17.22 8.95 -33.92
CA LEU A 115 17.47 7.95 -32.89
C LEU A 115 17.62 8.57 -31.49
N ASP A 116 18.29 9.71 -31.39
CA ASP A 116 18.39 10.48 -30.15
C ASP A 116 16.99 10.91 -29.68
N PHE A 117 16.15 11.48 -30.56
CA PHE A 117 14.77 11.90 -30.22
C PHE A 117 13.87 10.72 -29.82
N ILE A 118 13.98 9.57 -30.51
CA ILE A 118 13.25 8.36 -30.12
C ILE A 118 13.71 7.91 -28.74
N THR A 119 15.02 7.92 -28.47
CA THR A 119 15.59 7.48 -27.20
C THR A 119 15.20 8.42 -26.07
N ALA A 120 15.30 9.75 -26.25
CA ALA A 120 14.83 10.73 -25.28
C ALA A 120 13.31 10.67 -25.05
N GLY A 121 12.53 10.36 -26.09
CA GLY A 121 11.10 10.10 -25.97
C GLY A 121 10.81 8.86 -25.11
N ILE A 122 11.58 7.78 -25.30
CA ILE A 122 11.51 6.58 -24.46
C ILE A 122 11.96 6.90 -23.03
N GLU A 123 13.04 7.66 -22.85
CA GLU A 123 13.53 8.07 -21.52
C GLU A 123 12.47 8.87 -20.75
N ALA A 124 11.82 9.82 -21.42
CA ALA A 124 10.76 10.65 -20.83
C ALA A 124 9.48 9.85 -20.49
N VAL A 125 9.21 8.75 -21.23
CA VAL A 125 8.11 7.82 -20.92
C VAL A 125 8.47 6.91 -19.75
N ILE A 126 9.71 6.43 -19.69
CA ILE A 126 10.19 5.55 -18.60
C ILE A 126 10.24 6.31 -17.27
N ASP A 127 10.74 7.54 -17.29
CA ASP A 127 10.89 8.38 -16.09
C ASP A 127 9.70 9.32 -15.89
N ASP A 128 8.52 8.91 -16.34
CA ASP A 128 7.32 9.72 -16.18
C ASP A 128 6.94 9.84 -14.68
N GLN A 129 6.32 10.98 -14.36
CA GLN A 129 5.88 11.26 -12.99
C GLN A 129 4.74 10.35 -12.52
N VAL A 130 4.24 9.44 -13.37
CA VAL A 130 3.06 8.61 -13.15
C VAL A 130 3.46 7.16 -12.87
N THR A 131 4.27 6.52 -13.70
CA THR A 131 4.71 5.12 -13.55
C THR A 131 5.53 4.94 -12.28
N SER A 132 6.39 5.90 -11.96
CA SER A 132 7.13 5.94 -10.69
C SER A 132 6.22 5.89 -9.46
N ARG A 133 4.94 6.32 -9.57
CA ARG A 133 3.95 6.28 -8.47
C ARG A 133 3.23 4.94 -8.36
N PHE A 134 3.46 4.01 -9.27
CA PHE A 134 2.98 2.62 -9.18
C PHE A 134 4.08 1.64 -8.80
N SER A 135 5.35 2.04 -8.94
CA SER A 135 6.52 1.25 -8.51
C SER A 135 6.57 1.09 -7.00
N ALA A 136 7.02 -0.06 -6.49
CA ALA A 136 7.17 -0.24 -5.06
C ALA A 136 8.24 0.71 -4.48
N ALA A 137 7.92 1.40 -3.38
CA ALA A 137 8.88 2.27 -2.70
C ALA A 137 10.10 1.46 -2.23
N GLN A 138 11.30 1.88 -2.63
CA GLN A 138 12.53 1.22 -2.20
C GLN A 138 12.95 1.76 -0.83
N LEU A 139 13.07 0.86 0.15
CA LEU A 139 13.57 1.23 1.48
C LEU A 139 15.09 1.35 1.45
N PRO A 140 15.71 2.38 2.06
CA PRO A 140 17.16 2.56 2.04
C PRO A 140 17.91 1.53 2.90
N SER A 141 17.25 0.85 3.84
CA SER A 141 17.88 -0.10 4.77
C SER A 141 17.77 -1.55 4.31
N TRP A 142 18.74 -2.38 4.75
CA TRP A 142 18.67 -3.83 4.60
C TRP A 142 17.48 -4.40 5.38
N ASN A 143 16.77 -5.32 4.74
CA ASN A 143 15.70 -6.11 5.32
C ASN A 143 15.64 -7.49 4.66
N LEU A 144 14.83 -8.38 5.24
CA LEU A 144 14.64 -9.75 4.73
C LEU A 144 13.98 -9.84 3.33
N LEU A 145 13.64 -8.73 2.68
CA LEU A 145 13.16 -8.65 1.29
C LEU A 145 14.20 -7.99 0.36
N SER A 146 15.38 -7.60 0.87
CA SER A 146 16.36 -6.81 0.10
C SER A 146 17.07 -7.58 -1.01
N ARG A 147 16.96 -8.92 -1.06
CA ARG A 147 17.56 -9.74 -2.13
C ARG A 147 16.96 -9.50 -3.52
N THR A 148 15.79 -8.87 -3.62
CA THR A 148 15.20 -8.46 -4.92
C THR A 148 15.71 -7.12 -5.43
N LYS A 149 16.63 -6.46 -4.71
CA LYS A 149 17.30 -5.26 -5.19
C LYS A 149 18.53 -5.67 -6.01
N LEU A 150 18.65 -5.11 -7.21
CA LEU A 150 19.80 -5.35 -8.10
C LEU A 150 21.13 -4.89 -7.50
N SER A 151 21.13 -3.99 -6.51
CA SER A 151 22.35 -3.35 -5.97
C SER A 151 23.04 -4.10 -4.84
N PHE A 152 22.40 -5.09 -4.20
CA PHE A 152 23.00 -5.82 -3.07
C PHE A 152 23.65 -7.10 -3.57
N HIS A 153 24.74 -6.96 -4.33
CA HIS A 153 25.44 -8.10 -4.95
C HIS A 153 26.28 -8.92 -3.97
N TYR A 154 26.68 -8.35 -2.83
CA TYR A 154 27.47 -9.02 -1.79
C TYR A 154 26.75 -9.00 -0.45
N VAL A 155 25.98 -10.05 -0.16
CA VAL A 155 25.33 -10.22 1.13
C VAL A 155 26.23 -11.06 2.02
N ASN A 156 26.74 -10.48 3.10
CA ASN A 156 27.45 -11.17 4.18
C ASN A 156 26.77 -12.52 4.51
N TRP A 157 27.55 -13.59 4.68
CA TRP A 157 27.01 -14.94 4.91
C TRP A 157 26.10 -15.02 6.15
N GLN A 158 26.32 -14.18 7.16
CA GLN A 158 25.47 -14.07 8.35
C GLN A 158 24.06 -13.55 7.99
N LEU A 159 24.00 -12.52 7.13
CA LEU A 159 22.75 -11.98 6.60
C LEU A 159 22.07 -12.97 5.66
N ALA A 160 22.85 -13.74 4.89
CA ALA A 160 22.32 -14.81 4.04
C ALA A 160 21.68 -15.94 4.88
N LEU A 161 22.33 -16.37 5.97
CA LEU A 161 21.77 -17.38 6.88
C LEU A 161 20.48 -16.87 7.55
N LEU A 162 20.50 -15.63 8.05
CA LEU A 162 19.32 -14.98 8.64
C LEU A 162 18.18 -14.87 7.61
N TRP A 163 18.51 -14.58 6.35
CA TRP A 163 17.56 -14.54 5.26
C TRP A 163 16.94 -15.91 4.97
N VAL A 164 17.75 -16.97 4.86
CA VAL A 164 17.26 -18.35 4.64
C VAL A 164 16.36 -18.79 5.81
N ALA A 165 16.80 -18.55 7.05
CA ALA A 165 16.00 -18.84 8.23
C ALA A 165 14.66 -18.07 8.23
N GLY A 166 14.71 -16.78 7.91
CA GLY A 166 13.53 -15.94 7.77
C GLY A 166 12.59 -16.40 6.66
N PHE A 167 13.14 -16.84 5.53
CA PHE A 167 12.40 -17.43 4.42
C PHE A 167 11.66 -18.70 4.87
N LEU A 168 12.37 -19.67 5.46
CA LEU A 168 11.76 -20.92 5.94
C LEU A 168 10.66 -20.64 6.98
N PHE A 169 10.93 -19.77 7.95
CA PHE A 169 9.94 -19.40 8.96
C PHE A 169 8.69 -18.76 8.36
N ARG A 170 8.85 -17.86 7.38
CA ARG A 170 7.73 -17.18 6.70
C ARG A 170 6.85 -18.16 5.93
N TYR A 171 7.43 -19.05 5.14
CA TYR A 171 6.67 -19.89 4.23
C TYR A 171 6.20 -21.21 4.85
N LEU A 172 6.92 -21.76 5.84
CA LEU A 172 6.53 -23.02 6.49
C LEU A 172 5.65 -22.82 7.72
N ILE A 173 5.77 -21.68 8.42
CA ILE A 173 5.03 -21.44 9.67
C ILE A 173 4.04 -20.29 9.51
N LEU A 174 4.50 -19.09 9.14
CA LEU A 174 3.62 -17.92 9.11
C LEU A 174 2.58 -18.00 7.99
N MET A 175 2.96 -18.39 6.77
CA MET A 175 2.06 -18.41 5.62
C MET A 175 0.90 -19.41 5.81
N PRO A 176 1.12 -20.68 6.21
CA PRO A 176 0.03 -21.60 6.49
C PRO A 176 -0.88 -21.10 7.62
N ALA A 177 -0.32 -20.53 8.69
CA ALA A 177 -1.10 -19.94 9.77
C ALA A 177 -1.98 -18.77 9.29
N ARG A 178 -1.45 -17.90 8.40
CA ARG A 178 -2.20 -16.79 7.80
C ARG A 178 -3.32 -17.28 6.88
N VAL A 179 -3.06 -18.29 6.06
CA VAL A 179 -4.09 -18.91 5.20
C VAL A 179 -5.20 -19.52 6.04
N ALA A 180 -4.86 -20.23 7.13
CA ALA A 180 -5.84 -20.79 8.05
C ALA A 180 -6.69 -19.70 8.72
N LEU A 181 -6.06 -18.62 9.22
CA LEU A 181 -6.78 -17.48 9.80
C LEU A 181 -7.70 -16.80 8.79
N PHE A 182 -7.25 -16.64 7.54
CA PHE A 182 -8.04 -16.06 6.47
C PHE A 182 -9.26 -16.92 6.13
N ALA A 183 -9.08 -18.25 6.03
CA ALA A 183 -10.17 -19.19 5.80
C ALA A 183 -11.20 -19.17 6.95
N ILE A 184 -10.73 -19.14 8.21
CA ILE A 184 -11.59 -18.99 9.40
C ILE A 184 -12.36 -17.66 9.34
N ALA A 185 -11.71 -16.56 8.96
CA ALA A 185 -12.36 -15.25 8.84
C ALA A 185 -13.51 -15.26 7.81
N ILE A 186 -13.29 -15.84 6.63
CA ILE A 186 -14.33 -16.00 5.60
C ILE A 186 -15.47 -16.86 6.13
N PHE A 187 -15.15 -18.02 6.71
CA PHE A 187 -16.16 -18.93 7.23
C PHE A 187 -17.03 -18.25 8.30
N LEU A 188 -16.41 -17.55 9.26
CA LEU A 188 -17.12 -16.80 10.29
C LEU A 188 -17.96 -15.66 9.70
N MET A 189 -17.44 -14.92 8.72
CA MET A 189 -18.18 -13.85 8.05
C MET A 189 -19.42 -14.40 7.34
N CYS A 190 -19.27 -15.43 6.51
CA CYS A 190 -20.40 -16.04 5.79
C CYS A 190 -21.43 -16.64 6.75
N SER A 191 -20.98 -17.32 7.81
CA SER A 191 -21.87 -17.93 8.80
C SER A 191 -22.63 -16.87 9.60
N THR A 192 -21.94 -15.86 10.13
CA THR A 192 -22.57 -14.80 10.93
C THR A 192 -23.55 -13.96 10.12
N THR A 193 -23.19 -13.53 8.91
CA THR A 193 -24.11 -12.79 8.03
C THR A 193 -25.36 -13.59 7.66
N THR A 194 -25.22 -14.90 7.45
CA THR A 194 -26.36 -15.78 7.15
C THR A 194 -27.26 -15.95 8.38
N ILE A 195 -26.70 -16.24 9.55
CA ILE A 195 -27.44 -16.41 10.81
C ILE A 195 -28.18 -15.12 11.18
N ILE A 196 -27.49 -13.98 11.12
CA ILE A 196 -28.06 -12.66 11.45
C ILE A 196 -29.16 -12.27 10.43
N GLY A 197 -29.06 -12.73 9.18
CA GLY A 197 -30.05 -12.52 8.14
C GLY A 197 -31.46 -13.05 8.49
N TYR A 198 -31.54 -14.12 9.29
CA TYR A 198 -32.82 -14.70 9.73
C TYR A 198 -33.50 -13.91 10.87
N ILE A 199 -32.83 -12.90 11.44
CA ILE A 199 -33.40 -12.10 12.53
C ILE A 199 -34.45 -11.13 11.94
N PRO A 200 -35.73 -11.20 12.38
CA PRO A 200 -36.80 -10.36 11.84
C PRO A 200 -36.70 -8.89 12.30
N ASN A 201 -36.14 -8.66 13.48
CA ASN A 201 -36.02 -7.33 14.07
C ASN A 201 -34.88 -6.52 13.41
N LYS A 202 -35.24 -5.48 12.65
CA LYS A 202 -34.30 -4.62 11.90
C LYS A 202 -33.20 -3.96 12.76
N PRO A 203 -33.49 -3.23 13.86
CA PRO A 203 -32.44 -2.59 14.65
C PRO A 203 -31.49 -3.58 15.32
N ILE A 204 -31.99 -4.72 15.82
CA ILE A 204 -31.14 -5.77 16.39
C ILE A 204 -30.25 -6.38 15.31
N ARG A 205 -30.83 -6.70 14.14
CA ARG A 205 -30.09 -7.24 13.00
C ARG A 205 -28.96 -6.31 12.58
N LYS A 206 -29.23 -5.01 12.46
CA LYS A 206 -28.22 -4.00 12.10
C LYS A 206 -27.12 -3.90 13.16
N TYR A 207 -27.48 -3.88 14.43
CA TYR A 207 -26.49 -3.85 15.52
C TYR A 207 -25.57 -5.08 15.50
N LEU A 208 -26.14 -6.28 15.32
CA LEU A 208 -25.39 -7.53 15.24
C LEU A 208 -24.52 -7.59 13.98
N ASN A 209 -25.04 -7.19 12.82
CA ASN A 209 -24.26 -7.12 11.58
C ASN A 209 -23.05 -6.21 11.74
N ARG A 210 -23.21 -5.03 12.35
CA ARG A 210 -22.09 -4.11 12.63
C ARG A 210 -21.03 -4.76 13.51
N ARG A 211 -21.43 -5.45 14.59
CA ARG A 211 -20.51 -6.16 15.48
C ARG A 211 -19.81 -7.33 14.78
N ALA A 212 -20.54 -8.10 13.99
CA ALA A 212 -20.02 -9.21 13.22
C ALA A 212 -19.02 -8.74 12.16
N MET A 213 -19.32 -7.66 11.44
CA MET A 213 -18.41 -7.08 10.43
C MET A 213 -17.13 -6.55 11.07
N LEU A 214 -17.20 -5.81 12.18
CA LEU A 214 -15.99 -5.39 12.91
C LEU A 214 -15.14 -6.58 13.34
N MET A 215 -15.76 -7.62 13.89
CA MET A 215 -15.07 -8.85 14.28
C MET A 215 -14.39 -9.50 13.07
N SER A 216 -15.12 -9.71 11.97
CA SER A 216 -14.57 -10.31 10.75
C SER A 216 -13.40 -9.51 10.19
N MET A 217 -13.53 -8.18 10.05
CA MET A 217 -12.48 -7.31 9.52
C MET A 217 -11.24 -7.31 10.40
N ARG A 218 -11.41 -7.32 11.73
CA ARG A 218 -10.29 -7.46 12.66
C ARG A 218 -9.58 -8.79 12.49
N ILE A 219 -10.29 -9.91 12.32
CA ILE A 219 -9.68 -11.23 12.08
C ILE A 219 -8.95 -11.24 10.72
N PHE A 220 -9.56 -10.71 9.66
CA PHE A 220 -8.91 -10.54 8.36
C PHE A 220 -7.60 -9.77 8.47
N SER A 221 -7.60 -8.64 9.19
CA SER A 221 -6.39 -7.85 9.48
C SER A 221 -5.32 -8.66 10.25
N ARG A 222 -5.71 -9.62 11.09
CA ARG A 222 -4.75 -10.54 11.72
C ARG A 222 -4.12 -11.49 10.72
N ALA A 223 -4.86 -11.97 9.72
CA ALA A 223 -4.31 -12.81 8.66
C ALA A 223 -3.24 -12.07 7.83
N PHE A 224 -3.35 -10.75 7.67
CA PHE A 224 -2.32 -9.94 7.01
C PHE A 224 -1.21 -9.44 7.95
N SER A 225 -1.28 -9.75 9.25
CA SER A 225 -0.34 -9.27 10.27
C SER A 225 -0.23 -7.74 10.37
N SER A 226 -1.28 -7.01 10.00
CA SER A 226 -1.29 -5.54 10.01
C SER A 226 -1.21 -4.99 11.44
N VAL A 227 -0.31 -4.06 11.72
CA VAL A 227 -0.34 -3.28 12.97
C VAL A 227 -1.05 -1.97 12.66
N ILE A 228 -2.23 -1.77 13.22
CA ILE A 228 -3.07 -0.61 12.89
C ILE A 228 -3.21 0.26 14.12
N ARG A 229 -2.91 1.55 13.97
CA ARG A 229 -3.15 2.59 14.96
C ARG A 229 -4.17 3.56 14.39
N PHE A 230 -5.10 3.99 15.22
CA PHE A 230 -6.14 4.94 14.85
C PHE A 230 -5.96 6.18 15.70
N HIS A 231 -5.72 7.30 15.03
CA HIS A 231 -5.60 8.63 15.61
C HIS A 231 -6.92 9.39 15.43
N ASP A 232 -7.13 10.46 16.21
CA ASP A 232 -8.24 11.41 16.10
C ASP A 232 -9.62 10.76 15.89
N LYS A 233 -9.94 9.81 16.77
CA LYS A 233 -11.11 8.93 16.68
C LYS A 233 -12.45 9.67 16.77
N GLU A 234 -12.44 10.89 17.27
CA GLU A 234 -13.56 11.82 17.31
C GLU A 234 -13.99 12.28 15.91
N ASN A 235 -13.08 12.27 14.92
CA ASN A 235 -13.35 12.71 13.55
C ASN A 235 -13.87 11.61 12.61
N ARG A 236 -14.22 10.44 13.17
CA ARG A 236 -14.75 9.32 12.37
C ARG A 236 -16.04 9.71 11.67
N ALA A 237 -16.15 9.29 10.40
CA ALA A 237 -17.40 9.47 9.67
C ALA A 237 -18.55 8.75 10.38
N ASN A 238 -19.60 9.53 10.66
CA ASN A 238 -20.83 9.06 11.29
C ASN A 238 -21.90 8.76 10.23
N LYS A 239 -23.11 8.38 10.66
CA LYS A 239 -24.23 8.09 9.76
C LYS A 239 -24.47 9.25 8.79
N GLY A 240 -24.65 8.94 7.50
CA GLY A 240 -24.77 9.95 6.46
C GLY A 240 -23.45 10.66 6.08
N GLY A 241 -22.32 10.32 6.69
CA GLY A 241 -21.01 10.88 6.32
C GLY A 241 -20.29 10.11 5.22
N ILE A 242 -19.32 10.76 4.58
CA ILE A 242 -18.38 10.13 3.66
C ILE A 242 -16.98 10.13 4.29
N CYS A 243 -16.35 8.95 4.37
CA CYS A 243 -14.95 8.76 4.68
C CYS A 243 -14.14 8.78 3.38
N VAL A 244 -13.19 9.71 3.29
CA VAL A 244 -12.28 9.85 2.15
C VAL A 244 -10.89 9.39 2.57
N ALA A 245 -10.31 8.46 1.81
CA ALA A 245 -8.95 7.94 2.05
C ALA A 245 -8.16 7.82 0.74
N ASN A 246 -6.84 7.90 0.84
CA ASN A 246 -5.94 7.51 -0.25
C ASN A 246 -6.05 6.00 -0.52
N HIS A 247 -5.72 5.56 -1.74
CA HIS A 247 -5.84 4.15 -2.12
C HIS A 247 -4.50 3.56 -2.50
N THR A 248 -3.97 2.70 -1.65
CA THR A 248 -2.71 1.98 -1.86
C THR A 248 -2.94 0.54 -2.29
N SER A 249 -4.02 -0.08 -1.80
CA SER A 249 -4.23 -1.52 -1.92
C SER A 249 -5.70 -1.91 -1.75
N PRO A 250 -6.17 -3.03 -2.34
CA PRO A 250 -7.47 -3.60 -2.02
C PRO A 250 -7.71 -3.85 -0.51
N ILE A 251 -6.64 -3.93 0.29
CA ILE A 251 -6.67 -4.17 1.72
C ILE A 251 -7.06 -2.92 2.53
N ASP A 252 -6.99 -1.71 1.96
CA ASP A 252 -7.23 -0.44 2.68
C ASP A 252 -8.62 -0.39 3.31
N VAL A 253 -9.63 -0.89 2.59
CA VAL A 253 -11.00 -0.99 3.11
C VAL A 253 -11.05 -1.87 4.35
N MET A 254 -10.34 -2.99 4.36
CA MET A 254 -10.28 -3.88 5.51
C MET A 254 -9.58 -3.20 6.70
N VAL A 255 -8.50 -2.45 6.46
CA VAL A 255 -7.78 -1.70 7.50
C VAL A 255 -8.70 -0.67 8.15
N LEU A 256 -9.34 0.18 7.35
CA LEU A 256 -10.28 1.19 7.86
C LEU A 256 -11.50 0.55 8.53
N SER A 257 -11.92 -0.61 8.03
CA SER A 257 -13.05 -1.36 8.59
C SER A 257 -12.75 -2.12 9.89
N CYS A 258 -11.52 -2.05 10.41
CA CYS A 258 -11.18 -2.62 11.72
C CYS A 258 -11.71 -1.80 12.90
N ASP A 259 -12.02 -0.54 12.67
CA ASP A 259 -12.37 0.43 13.72
C ASP A 259 -13.79 0.97 13.58
N ASN A 260 -14.24 1.18 12.34
CA ASN A 260 -15.60 1.58 12.01
C ASN A 260 -16.14 0.71 10.87
N CYS A 261 -17.47 0.67 10.66
CA CYS A 261 -18.02 -0.03 9.50
C CYS A 261 -18.39 0.97 8.41
N TYR A 262 -18.00 0.68 7.17
CA TYR A 262 -18.26 1.53 6.02
C TYR A 262 -19.03 0.77 4.93
N ALA A 263 -19.93 1.48 4.26
CA ALA A 263 -20.49 1.07 2.99
C ALA A 263 -19.44 1.29 1.90
N MET A 264 -19.25 0.28 1.06
CA MET A 264 -18.20 0.28 0.04
C MET A 264 -18.79 0.74 -1.27
N ILE A 265 -17.98 1.46 -2.05
CA ILE A 265 -18.25 1.75 -3.45
C ILE A 265 -17.22 1.05 -4.29
N GLY A 266 -17.66 0.26 -5.27
CA GLY A 266 -16.75 -0.40 -6.18
C GLY A 266 -17.42 -0.99 -7.39
N GLN A 267 -16.61 -1.48 -8.30
CA GLN A 267 -17.09 -2.24 -9.43
C GLN A 267 -17.45 -3.67 -8.99
N ARG A 268 -18.58 -4.19 -9.49
CA ARG A 268 -18.96 -5.58 -9.30
C ARG A 268 -17.91 -6.48 -9.93
N GLN A 269 -17.43 -7.45 -9.16
CA GLN A 269 -16.42 -8.41 -9.60
C GLN A 269 -17.02 -9.82 -9.67
N GLY A 270 -16.43 -10.66 -10.52
CA GLY A 270 -16.77 -12.08 -10.60
C GLY A 270 -15.93 -12.94 -9.65
N GLY A 271 -16.12 -14.27 -9.75
CA GLY A 271 -15.30 -15.25 -9.03
C GLY A 271 -15.35 -15.11 -7.51
N PHE A 272 -14.21 -15.35 -6.86
CA PHE A 272 -14.09 -15.32 -5.40
C PHE A 272 -14.39 -13.93 -4.80
N LEU A 273 -13.94 -12.86 -5.45
CA LEU A 273 -14.20 -11.49 -4.98
C LEU A 273 -15.69 -11.14 -5.09
N GLY A 274 -16.37 -11.59 -6.14
CA GLY A 274 -17.84 -11.48 -6.25
C GLY A 274 -18.61 -12.24 -5.16
N PHE A 275 -18.11 -13.43 -4.77
CA PHE A 275 -18.67 -14.17 -3.63
C PHE A 275 -18.53 -13.39 -2.31
N LEU A 276 -17.34 -12.83 -2.05
CA LEU A 276 -17.13 -11.99 -0.87
C LEU A 276 -18.00 -10.72 -0.89
N GLN A 277 -18.08 -10.03 -2.03
CA GLN A 277 -18.97 -8.87 -2.22
C GLN A 277 -20.43 -9.22 -1.89
N THR A 278 -20.89 -10.39 -2.33
CA THR A 278 -22.24 -10.89 -2.06
C THR A 278 -22.44 -11.16 -0.57
N ALA A 279 -21.48 -11.79 0.11
CA ALA A 279 -21.55 -12.04 1.55
C ALA A 279 -21.59 -10.73 2.36
N LEU A 280 -20.76 -9.74 2.00
CA LEU A 280 -20.75 -8.42 2.61
C LEU A 280 -22.08 -7.68 2.41
N SER A 281 -22.66 -7.79 1.22
CA SER A 281 -23.95 -7.16 0.87
C SER A 281 -25.15 -7.74 1.61
N ARG A 282 -25.01 -8.90 2.27
CA ARG A 282 -26.05 -9.42 3.17
C ARG A 282 -26.07 -8.68 4.52
N ALA A 283 -24.92 -8.15 4.94
CA ALA A 283 -24.81 -7.45 6.21
C ALA A 283 -25.26 -5.99 6.09
N GLU A 284 -24.81 -5.31 5.03
CA GLU A 284 -24.92 -3.85 4.88
C GLU A 284 -25.11 -3.43 3.41
N HIS A 285 -25.58 -2.20 3.23
CA HIS A 285 -25.90 -1.64 1.91
C HIS A 285 -24.66 -1.12 1.18
N HIS A 286 -23.85 -2.02 0.61
CA HIS A 286 -22.74 -1.63 -0.26
C HIS A 286 -23.25 -1.25 -1.67
N ILE A 287 -22.56 -0.32 -2.33
CA ILE A 287 -22.91 0.18 -3.67
C ILE A 287 -21.94 -0.46 -4.68
N TRP A 288 -22.47 -1.36 -5.51
CA TRP A 288 -21.70 -2.02 -6.57
C TRP A 288 -22.18 -1.57 -7.95
N PHE A 289 -21.25 -1.09 -8.78
CA PHE A 289 -21.53 -0.65 -10.15
C PHE A 289 -21.11 -1.71 -11.16
N GLU A 290 -21.88 -1.85 -12.24
CA GLU A 290 -21.41 -2.60 -13.41
C GLU A 290 -20.37 -1.79 -14.20
N ARG A 291 -19.53 -2.48 -14.99
CA ARG A 291 -18.51 -1.81 -15.84
C ARG A 291 -19.13 -0.81 -16.83
N SER A 292 -20.34 -1.07 -17.29
CA SER A 292 -21.12 -0.21 -18.17
C SER A 292 -21.66 1.04 -17.45
N GLU A 293 -22.01 0.90 -16.17
CA GLU A 293 -22.57 1.98 -15.35
C GLU A 293 -21.52 2.89 -14.74
N SER A 294 -20.30 2.38 -14.46
CA SER A 294 -19.25 3.13 -13.77
C SER A 294 -18.71 4.34 -14.58
N GLY A 295 -18.97 4.38 -15.89
CA GLY A 295 -18.68 5.54 -16.74
C GLY A 295 -19.68 6.69 -16.60
N ASP A 296 -20.91 6.41 -16.13
CA ASP A 296 -21.98 7.42 -15.98
C ASP A 296 -21.87 8.11 -14.62
N ARG A 297 -21.04 9.15 -14.57
CA ARG A 297 -20.78 9.94 -13.36
C ARG A 297 -22.05 10.44 -12.67
N LYS A 298 -23.10 10.79 -13.43
CA LYS A 298 -24.35 11.32 -12.86
C LYS A 298 -25.07 10.26 -12.04
N LYS A 299 -25.19 9.04 -12.57
CA LYS A 299 -25.80 7.91 -11.84
C LYS A 299 -25.02 7.53 -10.59
N VAL A 300 -23.68 7.58 -10.64
CA VAL A 300 -22.84 7.31 -9.47
C VAL A 300 -23.11 8.33 -8.37
N VAL A 301 -23.09 9.63 -8.71
CA VAL A 301 -23.35 10.72 -7.76
C VAL A 301 -24.75 10.63 -7.18
N GLU A 302 -25.76 10.31 -8.00
CA GLU A 302 -27.14 10.15 -7.54
C GLU A 302 -27.30 9.02 -6.53
N ARG A 303 -26.78 7.80 -6.82
CA ARG A 303 -26.82 6.67 -5.86
C ARG A 303 -26.06 6.98 -4.57
N MET A 304 -24.94 7.68 -4.66
CA MET A 304 -24.20 8.13 -3.48
C MET A 304 -25.03 9.08 -2.63
N ARG A 305 -25.70 10.06 -3.26
CA ARG A 305 -26.56 11.02 -2.59
C ARG A 305 -27.75 10.34 -1.90
N GLU A 306 -28.42 9.42 -2.58
CA GLU A 306 -29.52 8.62 -2.00
C GLU A 306 -29.08 7.79 -0.80
N HIS A 307 -27.84 7.28 -0.83
CA HIS A 307 -27.29 6.51 0.28
C HIS A 307 -26.95 7.40 1.49
N VAL A 308 -26.32 8.55 1.24
CA VAL A 308 -25.93 9.52 2.26
C VAL A 308 -27.14 10.13 2.96
N ASN A 309 -28.20 10.42 2.22
CA ASN A 309 -29.45 10.97 2.77
C ASN A 309 -30.20 9.98 3.67
N ASP A 310 -29.83 8.71 3.70
CA ASP A 310 -30.40 7.70 4.57
C ASP A 310 -29.51 7.48 5.81
N GLU A 311 -29.86 8.13 6.92
CA GLU A 311 -29.15 8.01 8.20
C GLU A 311 -29.19 6.57 8.77
N THR A 312 -30.05 5.71 8.23
CA THR A 312 -30.09 4.29 8.60
C THR A 312 -29.04 3.46 7.87
N LYS A 313 -28.22 4.03 6.99
CA LYS A 313 -27.10 3.33 6.34
C LYS A 313 -25.76 3.66 7.01
N LEU A 314 -24.74 2.88 6.65
CA LEU A 314 -23.36 3.15 7.09
C LEU A 314 -22.76 4.33 6.32
N PRO A 315 -21.79 5.06 6.92
CA PRO A 315 -20.98 6.02 6.19
C PRO A 315 -20.33 5.36 4.97
N ILE A 316 -20.22 6.09 3.89
CA ILE A 316 -19.58 5.61 2.67
C ILE A 316 -18.06 5.76 2.81
N ILE A 317 -17.30 4.79 2.31
CA ILE A 317 -15.87 4.99 2.05
C ILE A 317 -15.61 5.22 0.56
N ILE A 318 -14.85 6.27 0.24
CA ILE A 318 -14.40 6.57 -1.12
C ILE A 318 -12.89 6.73 -1.22
N PHE A 319 -12.40 6.35 -2.39
CA PHE A 319 -11.02 6.47 -2.82
C PHE A 319 -10.98 7.37 -4.05
N PRO A 320 -10.82 8.69 -3.89
CA PRO A 320 -11.01 9.68 -4.96
C PRO A 320 -9.97 9.59 -6.08
N GLU A 321 -8.86 8.90 -5.86
CA GLU A 321 -7.84 8.59 -6.88
C GLU A 321 -8.41 7.62 -7.94
N GLY A 322 -9.25 6.68 -7.51
CA GLY A 322 -9.87 5.68 -8.38
C GLY A 322 -8.91 4.61 -8.93
N THR A 323 -7.67 4.56 -8.42
CA THR A 323 -6.63 3.57 -8.71
C THR A 323 -5.77 3.35 -7.46
N CYS A 324 -5.14 2.19 -7.31
CA CYS A 324 -4.15 1.97 -6.23
C CYS A 324 -2.80 2.59 -6.61
N ILE A 325 -2.18 3.36 -5.73
CA ILE A 325 -0.88 4.00 -5.93
C ILE A 325 0.12 3.58 -4.86
N ASN A 326 1.41 3.87 -5.07
CA ASN A 326 2.40 3.75 -4.03
C ASN A 326 2.25 4.94 -3.04
N ASN A 327 2.48 4.69 -1.75
CA ASN A 327 2.32 5.71 -0.70
C ASN A 327 3.42 6.79 -0.69
N THR A 328 4.14 6.99 -1.81
CA THR A 328 5.17 8.04 -1.93
C THR A 328 4.63 9.34 -2.53
N SER A 329 3.36 9.32 -2.95
CA SER A 329 2.61 10.47 -3.46
C SER A 329 1.12 10.21 -3.39
N VAL A 330 0.34 11.25 -3.70
CA VAL A 330 -1.10 11.16 -3.91
C VAL A 330 -1.40 11.65 -5.32
N MET A 331 -2.24 10.92 -6.07
CA MET A 331 -2.67 11.34 -7.40
C MET A 331 -3.75 12.42 -7.31
N MET A 332 -3.88 13.23 -8.36
CA MET A 332 -4.95 14.22 -8.44
C MET A 332 -6.31 13.56 -8.25
N PHE A 333 -7.05 14.05 -7.26
CA PHE A 333 -8.39 13.59 -6.97
C PHE A 333 -9.32 13.87 -8.14
N LYS A 334 -10.14 12.88 -8.52
CA LYS A 334 -11.11 13.08 -9.58
C LYS A 334 -12.17 14.09 -9.12
N LYS A 335 -12.38 15.15 -9.90
CA LYS A 335 -13.34 16.24 -9.61
C LYS A 335 -14.76 15.74 -9.28
N GLY A 336 -15.18 14.62 -9.87
CA GLY A 336 -16.50 14.01 -9.61
C GLY A 336 -16.66 13.36 -8.24
N SER A 337 -15.58 13.18 -7.47
CA SER A 337 -15.63 12.60 -6.13
C SER A 337 -16.08 13.58 -5.04
N PHE A 338 -16.12 14.89 -5.32
CA PHE A 338 -16.35 15.96 -4.33
C PHE A 338 -17.48 16.93 -4.72
N GLU A 339 -18.49 16.46 -5.45
CA GLU A 339 -19.56 17.36 -5.90
C GLU A 339 -20.43 17.86 -4.71
N ARG A 340 -20.62 19.19 -4.67
CA ARG A 340 -20.81 20.04 -3.48
C ARG A 340 -22.13 19.87 -2.67
N HIS A 341 -22.47 18.71 -2.09
CA HIS A 341 -23.68 18.64 -1.24
C HIS A 341 -23.62 17.61 -0.08
N ILE A 342 -22.42 17.19 0.37
CA ILE A 342 -22.29 16.11 1.36
C ILE A 342 -21.19 16.46 2.36
N ASP A 343 -21.44 16.23 3.66
CA ASP A 343 -20.43 16.36 4.71
C ASP A 343 -19.34 15.29 4.53
N MET A 344 -18.13 15.73 4.19
CA MET A 344 -16.98 14.86 3.91
C MET A 344 -15.99 14.88 5.06
N PHE A 345 -15.63 13.70 5.54
CA PHE A 345 -14.60 13.47 6.53
C PHE A 345 -13.36 12.90 5.82
N SER A 346 -12.25 13.62 5.92
CA SER A 346 -10.97 13.18 5.35
C SER A 346 -10.18 12.46 6.44
N ASN A 347 -9.83 11.20 6.21
CA ASN A 347 -8.85 10.51 7.03
C ASN A 347 -7.49 10.69 6.36
N ARG A 348 -6.73 11.70 6.78
CA ARG A 348 -5.29 11.74 6.47
C ARG A 348 -4.64 10.93 7.57
N ASP A 349 -3.92 9.86 7.23
CA ASP A 349 -2.74 9.37 7.96
C ASP A 349 -2.24 8.04 7.38
N TYR A 350 -1.12 8.10 6.68
CA TYR A 350 -0.14 7.02 6.52
C TYR A 350 1.24 7.68 6.57
N ASN A 351 1.90 7.59 7.73
CA ASN A 351 3.35 7.67 7.87
C ASN A 351 3.79 6.77 9.02
#